data_AF-Q47E35-F1
#
_entry.id   AF-Q47E35-F1
#
_cell.length_a   1.000
_cell.length_b   1.000
_cell.length_c   1.000
_cell.angle_alpha   90.00
_cell.angle_beta   90.00
_cell.angle_gamma   90.00
#
_symmetry.space_group_name_H-M   'P 1'
#
loop_
_entity.id
_entity.type
_entity.pdbx_description
1 polymer ?
#
loop_
_entity_poly.entity_id
_entity_poly.type
_entity_poly.pdbx_seq_one_letter_code
_entity_poly.pdbx_strand_id
1 'polypeptide(L)'
;MLGGGLILLAGVLILLAGRFPLPLGLYTALQGPPMILSAIAAYCGITVALASIIDRIDGVDAVAAYHHVGRWFWWFGQLTALLACTLTLIGFFLPGLGNGVRWGAAVSTTFCSILLIAFLDQAKPATRQQLPCGKNTPANEMLKTCLALILMAVAGMLIYQRYADYRAREQGYAASDEAERRAAKPWIHEFDTLPGQLSVDELKSRVALGGHRLSCFSRAELEPQNRLQEDDTHDCWTNIGEAWGIPAHIVVFGFGQHGLRSQMLRFPHASWPLVEAYLERLGQRQAQTFGVDPSSRRPISGWRIDSGLVFSSAPPSGEEVVVLWNAKDELARLYCRDELSPKAAKKQYGYTVPVAALWPEINCRDFR
;
A
#
# COMPACT_ATOMS: atom_id res chain seq x y z
N MET A 1 14.47 -31.15 16.78
CA MET A 1 15.46 -30.21 16.20
C MET A 1 15.19 -29.81 14.74
N LEU A 2 14.58 -30.65 13.88
CA LEU A 2 14.29 -30.29 12.48
C LEU A 2 13.30 -29.11 12.29
N GLY A 3 12.39 -28.88 13.23
CA GLY A 3 11.33 -27.85 13.09
C GLY A 3 11.78 -26.39 13.31
N GLY A 4 12.85 -26.13 14.07
CA GLY A 4 13.34 -24.77 14.33
C GLY A 4 14.06 -24.16 13.12
N GLY A 5 14.81 -25.00 12.39
CA GLY A 5 15.47 -24.60 11.14
C GLY A 5 14.48 -24.17 10.08
N LEU A 6 13.28 -24.76 10.03
CA LEU A 6 12.26 -24.45 9.01
C LEU A 6 11.61 -23.07 9.22
N ILE A 7 11.40 -22.65 10.47
CA ILE A 7 10.86 -21.31 10.82
C ILE A 7 11.91 -20.23 10.49
N LEU A 8 13.16 -20.48 10.86
CA LEU A 8 14.28 -19.58 10.60
C LEU A 8 14.55 -19.48 9.09
N LEU A 9 14.53 -20.59 8.37
CA LEU A 9 14.68 -20.63 6.91
C LEU A 9 13.51 -19.92 6.22
N ALA A 10 12.26 -20.14 6.63
CA ALA A 10 11.10 -19.46 6.05
C ALA A 10 11.13 -17.95 6.31
N GLY A 11 11.39 -17.52 7.56
CA GLY A 11 11.51 -16.10 7.91
C GLY A 11 12.67 -15.41 7.19
N VAL A 12 13.84 -16.06 7.13
CA VAL A 12 15.02 -15.53 6.44
C VAL A 12 14.84 -15.52 4.92
N LEU A 13 14.25 -16.57 4.32
CA LEU A 13 13.95 -16.59 2.88
C LEU A 13 12.95 -15.49 2.51
N ILE A 14 11.95 -15.21 3.35
CA ILE A 14 10.99 -14.12 3.14
C ILE A 14 11.65 -12.73 3.33
N LEU A 15 12.56 -12.59 4.29
CA LEU A 15 13.32 -11.35 4.49
C LEU A 15 14.36 -11.10 3.38
N LEU A 16 14.98 -12.16 2.86
CA LEU A 16 15.93 -12.11 1.75
C LEU A 16 15.25 -12.02 0.39
N ALA A 17 14.02 -12.52 0.25
CA ALA A 17 13.19 -12.38 -0.94
C ALA A 17 13.05 -10.91 -1.36
N GLY A 18 13.02 -9.97 -0.42
CA GLY A 18 13.05 -8.53 -0.70
C GLY A 18 14.34 -8.00 -1.35
N ARG A 19 15.39 -8.82 -1.50
CA ARG A 19 16.69 -8.46 -2.10
C ARG A 19 17.03 -9.23 -3.38
N PHE A 20 16.23 -10.22 -3.77
CA PHE A 20 16.42 -10.96 -5.02
C PHE A 20 15.37 -10.51 -6.06
N PRO A 21 15.68 -10.55 -7.37
CA PRO A 21 14.72 -10.25 -8.42
C PRO A 21 13.68 -11.37 -8.49
N LEU A 22 12.63 -11.24 -7.68
CA LEU A 22 11.48 -12.13 -7.68
C LEU A 22 10.43 -11.67 -8.70
N PRO A 23 9.60 -12.60 -9.22
CA PRO A 23 8.47 -12.23 -10.07
C PRO A 23 7.59 -11.20 -9.34
N LEU A 24 7.20 -10.13 -10.05
CA LEU A 24 6.58 -8.92 -9.50
C LEU A 24 5.40 -9.20 -8.55
N GLY A 25 4.57 -10.20 -8.84
CA GLY A 25 3.43 -10.59 -8.01
C GLY A 25 3.80 -11.15 -6.63
N LEU A 26 4.97 -11.76 -6.49
CA LEU A 26 5.46 -12.27 -5.21
C LEU A 26 6.02 -11.14 -4.34
N TYR A 27 6.62 -10.12 -4.97
CA TYR A 27 7.15 -8.94 -4.28
C TYR A 27 6.05 -8.10 -3.64
N THR A 28 4.92 -7.90 -4.33
CA THR A 28 3.77 -7.15 -3.81
C THR A 28 3.04 -7.90 -2.70
N ALA A 29 2.93 -9.23 -2.82
CA ALA A 29 2.38 -10.08 -1.76
C ALA A 29 3.23 -10.09 -0.47
N LEU A 30 4.50 -9.69 -0.56
CA LEU A 30 5.44 -9.61 0.55
C LEU A 30 5.47 -8.24 1.24
N GLN A 31 4.83 -7.20 0.69
CA GLN A 31 4.77 -5.88 1.32
C GLN A 31 3.63 -5.76 2.35
N GLY A 32 3.81 -4.91 3.37
CA GLY A 32 2.81 -4.65 4.41
C GLY A 32 2.79 -5.71 5.54
N PRO A 33 1.61 -6.17 6.01
CA PRO A 33 1.50 -7.08 7.15
C PRO A 33 2.31 -8.39 7.04
N PRO A 34 2.42 -9.05 5.86
CA PRO A 34 3.27 -10.24 5.70
C PRO A 34 4.74 -9.98 6.00
N MET A 35 5.28 -8.81 5.64
CA MET A 35 6.66 -8.42 5.95
C MET A 35 6.87 -8.34 7.47
N ILE A 36 5.95 -7.68 8.17
CA ILE A 36 6.03 -7.50 9.63
C ILE A 36 5.92 -8.86 10.33
N LEU A 37 4.96 -9.69 9.92
CA LEU A 37 4.75 -11.03 10.49
C LEU A 37 5.94 -11.96 10.22
N SER A 38 6.57 -11.88 9.05
CA SER A 38 7.76 -12.66 8.72
C SER A 38 8.99 -12.26 9.56
N ALA A 39 9.16 -10.96 9.85
CA ALA A 39 10.19 -10.48 10.75
C ALA A 39 9.98 -10.99 12.20
N ILE A 40 8.73 -10.99 12.68
CA ILE A 40 8.35 -11.55 13.98
C ILE A 40 8.61 -13.06 14.02
N ALA A 41 8.28 -13.79 12.95
CA ALA A 41 8.54 -15.22 12.83
C ALA A 41 10.03 -15.55 12.84
N ALA A 42 10.85 -14.79 12.10
CA ALA A 42 12.30 -14.93 12.09
C ALA A 42 12.89 -14.69 13.49
N TYR A 43 12.43 -13.64 14.18
CA TYR A 43 12.80 -13.36 15.55
C TYR A 43 12.48 -14.54 16.50
N CYS A 44 11.27 -15.10 16.41
CA CYS A 44 10.90 -16.27 17.21
C CYS A 44 11.76 -17.50 16.89
N GLY A 45 12.08 -17.73 15.62
CA GLY A 45 12.98 -18.81 15.18
C GLY A 45 14.38 -18.67 15.76
N ILE A 46 14.96 -17.46 15.72
CA ILE A 46 16.27 -17.15 16.32
C ILE A 46 16.25 -17.40 17.83
N THR A 47 15.22 -16.94 18.53
CA THR A 47 15.07 -17.15 19.98
C THR A 47 14.97 -18.63 20.36
N VAL A 48 14.25 -19.44 19.57
CA VAL A 48 14.16 -20.90 19.78
C VAL A 48 15.47 -21.61 19.48
N ALA A 49 16.17 -21.21 18.41
CA ALA A 49 17.48 -21.75 18.08
C ALA A 49 18.51 -21.45 19.18
N LEU A 50 18.52 -20.22 19.70
CA LEU A 50 19.34 -19.81 20.83
C LEU A 50 19.01 -20.59 22.09
N ALA A 51 17.72 -20.73 22.44
CA ALA A 51 17.30 -21.53 23.59
C ALA A 51 17.77 -22.99 23.45
N SER A 52 17.71 -23.57 22.24
CA SER A 52 18.17 -24.94 21.96
C SER A 52 19.70 -25.08 22.01
N ILE A 53 20.44 -24.03 21.63
CA ILE A 53 21.91 -24.01 21.73
C ILE A 53 22.33 -23.91 23.19
N ILE A 54 21.67 -23.04 23.98
CA ILE A 54 21.92 -22.90 25.43
C ILE A 54 21.64 -24.23 26.14
N ASP A 55 20.50 -24.87 25.86
CA ASP A 55 20.13 -26.18 26.40
C ASP A 55 21.17 -27.28 26.08
N ARG A 56 21.72 -27.26 24.86
CA ARG A 56 22.75 -28.20 24.44
C ARG A 56 24.13 -27.93 25.05
N ILE A 57 24.48 -26.66 25.28
CA ILE A 57 25.73 -26.26 25.93
C ILE A 57 25.69 -26.60 27.42
N ASP A 58 24.52 -26.48 28.05
CA ASP A 58 24.34 -26.74 29.47
C ASP A 58 24.36 -28.24 29.83
N GLY A 59 24.05 -29.13 28.88
CA GLY A 59 24.10 -30.59 29.09
C GLY A 59 23.17 -31.09 30.19
N VAL A 60 22.22 -30.27 30.64
CA VAL A 60 21.33 -30.55 31.76
C VAL A 60 19.90 -30.21 31.32
N ASP A 61 19.05 -31.25 31.21
CA ASP A 61 17.61 -31.21 30.88
C ASP A 61 16.72 -30.38 31.86
N ALA A 62 17.28 -29.53 32.72
CA ALA A 62 16.65 -29.15 33.99
C ALA A 62 15.99 -27.78 34.08
N VAL A 63 15.86 -26.98 33.01
CA VAL A 63 15.11 -25.72 33.15
C VAL A 63 13.82 -25.80 32.35
N ALA A 64 12.78 -26.31 33.01
CA ALA A 64 11.41 -26.33 32.52
C ALA A 64 10.94 -24.95 32.00
N ALA A 65 11.53 -23.85 32.48
CA ALA A 65 11.28 -22.51 31.97
C ALA A 65 11.80 -22.28 30.54
N TYR A 66 12.99 -22.76 30.14
CA TYR A 66 13.45 -22.66 28.75
C TYR A 66 12.66 -23.59 27.83
N HIS A 67 12.24 -24.75 28.35
CA HIS A 67 11.38 -25.65 27.58
C HIS A 67 9.96 -25.09 27.41
N HIS A 68 9.42 -24.36 28.40
CA HIS A 68 8.12 -23.67 28.29
C HIS A 68 8.20 -22.41 27.43
N VAL A 69 9.18 -21.53 27.67
CA VAL A 69 9.40 -20.31 26.89
C VAL A 69 9.75 -20.67 25.44
N GLY A 70 10.66 -21.62 25.24
CA GLY A 70 10.99 -22.17 23.92
C GLY A 70 9.78 -22.78 23.23
N ARG A 71 8.93 -23.53 23.94
CA ARG A 71 7.68 -24.08 23.38
C ARG A 71 6.67 -22.98 23.02
N TRP A 72 6.52 -21.94 23.85
CA TRP A 72 5.64 -20.80 23.56
C TRP A 72 6.14 -19.98 22.38
N PHE A 73 7.42 -19.61 22.35
CA PHE A 73 8.03 -18.90 21.22
C PHE A 73 8.06 -19.75 19.95
N TRP A 74 8.20 -21.06 20.05
CA TRP A 74 8.10 -21.97 18.91
C TRP A 74 6.68 -22.01 18.36
N TRP A 75 5.66 -22.16 19.20
CA TRP A 75 4.26 -22.11 18.77
C TRP A 75 3.88 -20.74 18.20
N PHE A 76 4.31 -19.65 18.83
CA PHE A 76 4.05 -18.29 18.35
C PHE A 76 4.79 -18.00 17.03
N GLY A 77 6.03 -18.49 16.88
CA GLY A 77 6.80 -18.42 15.63
C GLY A 77 6.16 -19.21 14.50
N GLN A 78 5.67 -20.42 14.77
CA GLN A 78 4.89 -21.24 13.81
C GLN A 78 3.62 -20.50 13.36
N LEU A 79 2.86 -19.98 14.32
CA LEU A 79 1.64 -19.19 14.09
C LEU A 79 1.89 -17.99 13.18
N THR A 80 2.91 -17.20 13.51
CA THR A 80 3.25 -15.97 12.76
C THR A 80 3.82 -16.28 11.38
N ALA A 81 4.64 -17.32 11.24
CA ALA A 81 5.15 -17.79 9.95
C ALA A 81 4.03 -18.30 9.03
N LEU A 82 3.14 -19.15 9.56
CA LEU A 82 1.99 -19.68 8.81
C LEU A 82 1.05 -18.56 8.39
N LEU A 83 0.78 -17.61 9.29
CA LEU A 83 -0.06 -16.45 8.98
C LEU A 83 0.57 -15.58 7.89
N ALA A 84 1.88 -15.30 7.96
CA ALA A 84 2.61 -14.56 6.95
C ALA A 84 2.59 -15.26 5.59
N CYS A 85 2.89 -16.57 5.55
CA CYS A 85 2.83 -17.38 4.33
C CYS A 85 1.42 -17.40 3.73
N THR A 86 0.39 -17.59 4.56
CA THR A 86 -1.00 -17.65 4.09
C THR A 86 -1.47 -16.31 3.54
N LEU A 87 -1.15 -15.20 4.22
CA LEU A 87 -1.43 -13.85 3.71
C LEU A 87 -0.70 -13.58 2.40
N THR A 88 0.54 -14.02 2.26
CA THR A 88 1.32 -13.89 1.01
C THR A 88 0.68 -14.71 -0.12
N LEU A 89 0.28 -15.96 0.15
CA LEU A 89 -0.36 -16.82 -0.84
C LEU A 89 -1.74 -16.30 -1.26
N ILE A 90 -2.59 -15.85 -0.33
CA ILE A 90 -3.87 -15.20 -0.64
C ILE A 90 -3.62 -13.87 -1.38
N GLY A 91 -2.57 -13.15 -0.99
CA GLY A 91 -2.00 -11.99 -1.68
C GLY A 91 -1.81 -12.22 -3.17
N PHE A 92 -1.09 -13.30 -3.45
CA PHE A 92 -0.64 -13.71 -4.78
C PHE A 92 -1.76 -14.32 -5.65
N PHE A 93 -2.52 -15.28 -5.11
CA PHE A 93 -3.52 -16.02 -5.88
C PHE A 93 -4.87 -15.31 -5.98
N LEU A 94 -5.19 -14.41 -5.04
CA LEU A 94 -6.49 -13.74 -4.96
C LEU A 94 -6.32 -12.23 -4.74
N PRO A 95 -5.81 -11.49 -5.74
CA PRO A 95 -5.51 -10.05 -5.63
C PRO A 95 -6.73 -9.16 -5.38
N GLY A 96 -7.93 -9.57 -5.81
CA GLY A 96 -9.16 -8.77 -5.75
C GLY A 96 -10.00 -8.89 -4.47
N LEU A 97 -9.55 -9.65 -3.46
CA LEU A 97 -10.29 -9.78 -2.20
C LEU A 97 -10.05 -8.57 -1.30
N GLY A 98 -11.12 -7.99 -0.76
CA GLY A 98 -11.03 -6.93 0.24
C GLY A 98 -10.25 -7.38 1.48
N ASN A 99 -9.51 -6.46 2.10
CA ASN A 99 -8.59 -6.76 3.20
C ASN A 99 -9.23 -7.57 4.34
N GLY A 100 -10.47 -7.28 4.72
CA GLY A 100 -11.18 -8.02 5.77
C GLY A 100 -11.39 -9.51 5.44
N VAL A 101 -11.70 -9.84 4.18
CA VAL A 101 -11.89 -11.22 3.73
C VAL A 101 -10.55 -11.95 3.65
N ARG A 102 -9.48 -11.26 3.22
CA ARG A 102 -8.12 -11.82 3.21
C ARG A 102 -7.64 -12.20 4.61
N TRP A 103 -7.87 -11.33 5.60
CA TRP A 103 -7.56 -11.61 6.99
C TRP A 103 -8.38 -12.77 7.55
N GLY A 104 -9.69 -12.80 7.29
CA GLY A 104 -10.57 -13.90 7.72
C GLY A 104 -10.13 -15.26 7.17
N ALA A 105 -9.82 -15.32 5.87
CA ALA A 105 -9.32 -16.53 5.23
C ALA A 105 -7.94 -16.93 5.78
N ALA A 106 -7.01 -15.98 5.94
CA ALA A 106 -5.67 -16.28 6.46
C ALA A 106 -5.69 -16.83 7.88
N VAL A 107 -6.50 -16.24 8.77
CA VAL A 107 -6.66 -16.71 10.15
C VAL A 107 -7.29 -18.09 10.19
N SER A 108 -8.35 -18.32 9.39
CA SER A 108 -9.04 -19.62 9.33
C SER A 108 -8.11 -20.73 8.84
N THR A 109 -7.37 -20.51 7.75
CA THR A 109 -6.43 -21.52 7.22
C THR A 109 -5.28 -21.79 8.19
N THR A 110 -4.71 -20.73 8.80
CA THR A 110 -3.65 -20.87 9.82
C THR A 110 -4.14 -21.71 11.01
N PHE A 111 -5.37 -21.45 11.47
CA PHE A 111 -5.98 -22.20 12.57
C PHE A 111 -6.19 -23.68 12.21
N CYS A 112 -6.69 -23.98 11.01
CA CYS A 112 -6.84 -25.36 10.53
C CYS A 112 -5.49 -26.10 10.41
N SER A 113 -4.44 -25.44 9.91
CA SER A 113 -3.11 -26.03 9.83
C SER A 113 -2.53 -26.36 11.20
N ILE A 114 -2.79 -25.51 12.21
CA ILE A 114 -2.34 -25.75 13.59
C ILE A 114 -3.05 -26.93 14.24
N LEU A 115 -4.36 -27.04 14.05
CA LEU A 115 -5.13 -28.18 14.55
C LEU A 115 -4.62 -29.49 13.93
N LEU A 116 -4.28 -29.49 12.64
CA LEU A 116 -3.72 -30.64 11.96
C LEU A 116 -2.33 -31.02 12.52
N ILE A 117 -1.44 -30.04 12.73
CA ILE A 117 -0.12 -30.27 13.32
C ILE A 117 -0.24 -30.81 14.75
N ALA A 118 -1.12 -30.23 15.57
CA ALA A 118 -1.36 -30.69 16.94
C ALA A 118 -1.92 -32.11 16.98
N PHE A 119 -2.82 -32.47 16.06
CA PHE A 119 -3.35 -33.82 15.92
C PHE A 119 -2.27 -34.83 15.51
N LEU A 120 -1.40 -34.47 14.56
CA LEU A 120 -0.29 -35.31 14.12
C LEU A 120 0.80 -35.49 15.19
N ASP A 121 1.02 -34.51 16.07
CA ASP A 121 2.00 -34.60 17.14
C ASP A 121 1.53 -35.51 18.30
N GLN A 122 0.22 -35.55 18.56
CA GLN A 122 -0.38 -36.53 19.50
C GLN A 122 -0.30 -37.98 19.01
N ALA A 123 -0.07 -38.20 17.71
CA ALA A 123 0.03 -39.54 17.13
C ALA A 123 1.41 -40.21 17.29
N LYS A 124 2.41 -39.54 17.90
CA LYS A 124 3.75 -40.12 18.10
C LYS A 124 3.85 -40.83 19.46
N PRO A 125 4.24 -42.12 19.51
CA PRO A 125 4.46 -42.81 20.77
C PRO A 125 5.68 -42.24 21.51
N ALA A 126 5.51 -41.94 22.79
CA ALA A 126 6.55 -41.37 23.63
C ALA A 126 7.61 -42.44 23.98
N THR A 127 8.83 -42.27 23.49
CA THR A 127 10.01 -42.99 23.99
C THR A 127 11.01 -41.95 24.47
N ARG A 128 11.10 -41.75 25.80
CA ARG A 128 12.12 -40.90 26.44
C ARG A 128 12.98 -41.76 27.37
N GLN A 129 14.27 -41.87 27.07
CA GLN A 129 15.29 -42.29 28.03
C GLN A 129 15.75 -41.05 28.81
N GLN A 130 15.74 -41.13 30.15
CA GLN A 130 16.27 -40.10 31.05
C GLN A 130 17.78 -40.29 31.23
N LEU A 131 18.57 -39.23 31.03
CA LEU A 131 19.96 -39.17 31.50
C LEU A 131 20.05 -38.45 32.86
N PRO A 132 21.05 -38.78 33.70
CA PRO A 132 21.16 -38.24 35.06
C PRO A 132 21.65 -36.77 35.08
N CYS A 133 20.98 -35.94 35.89
CA CYS A 133 21.22 -34.51 36.04
C CYS A 133 22.57 -34.16 36.71
N GLY A 134 23.36 -33.31 36.04
CA GLY A 134 24.47 -32.57 36.65
C GLY A 134 23.98 -31.33 37.43
N LYS A 135 24.61 -31.02 38.57
CA LYS A 135 24.30 -29.83 39.39
C LYS A 135 24.85 -28.56 38.72
N ASN A 136 23.97 -27.65 38.32
CA ASN A 136 24.33 -26.33 37.78
C ASN A 136 24.86 -25.41 38.90
N THR A 137 25.97 -24.72 38.65
CA THR A 137 26.52 -23.67 39.52
C THR A 137 25.88 -22.31 39.21
N PRO A 138 25.66 -21.44 40.23
CA PRO A 138 24.94 -20.17 40.09
C PRO A 138 25.58 -19.16 39.12
N ALA A 139 26.87 -19.28 38.84
CA ALA A 139 27.57 -18.45 37.88
C ALA A 139 27.06 -18.62 36.43
N ASN A 140 26.52 -19.80 36.10
CA ASN A 140 26.10 -20.12 34.73
C ASN A 140 24.70 -19.52 34.41
N GLU A 141 23.82 -19.38 35.40
CA GLU A 141 22.51 -18.73 35.23
C GLU A 141 22.63 -17.22 34.99
N MET A 142 23.58 -16.57 35.68
CA MET A 142 23.83 -15.13 35.53
C MET A 142 24.39 -14.79 34.14
N LEU A 143 25.26 -15.64 33.61
CA LEU A 143 25.83 -15.49 32.26
C LEU A 143 24.76 -15.60 31.17
N LYS A 144 23.83 -16.57 31.29
CA LYS A 144 22.73 -16.76 30.33
C LYS A 144 21.76 -15.60 30.33
N THR A 145 21.39 -15.11 31.51
CA THR A 145 20.49 -13.96 31.65
C THR A 145 21.13 -12.72 31.02
N CYS A 146 22.44 -12.52 31.23
CA CYS A 146 23.19 -11.44 30.57
C CYS A 146 23.20 -11.61 29.04
N LEU A 147 23.47 -12.81 28.52
CA LEU A 147 23.51 -13.06 27.07
C LEU A 147 22.15 -12.81 26.42
N ALA A 148 21.05 -13.28 27.03
CA ALA A 148 19.70 -13.05 26.54
C ALA A 148 19.35 -11.55 26.50
N LEU A 149 19.70 -10.80 27.55
CA LEU A 149 19.50 -9.35 27.60
C LEU A 149 20.31 -8.61 26.52
N ILE A 150 21.57 -9.01 26.31
CA ILE A 150 22.42 -8.45 25.25
C ILE A 150 21.79 -8.69 23.88
N LEU A 151 21.30 -9.90 23.61
CA LEU A 151 20.69 -10.25 22.32
C LEU A 151 19.37 -9.52 22.09
N MET A 152 18.53 -9.37 23.12
CA MET A 152 17.32 -8.54 23.07
C MET A 152 17.66 -7.08 22.75
N ALA A 153 18.71 -6.55 23.38
CA ALA A 153 19.17 -5.18 23.14
C ALA A 153 19.69 -5.00 21.70
N VAL A 154 20.47 -5.96 21.18
CA VAL A 154 20.96 -5.93 19.79
C VAL A 154 19.80 -6.00 18.79
N ALA A 155 18.83 -6.88 19.01
CA ALA A 155 17.66 -6.99 18.14
C ALA A 155 16.81 -5.70 18.15
N GLY A 156 16.57 -5.12 19.33
CA GLY A 156 15.88 -3.83 19.46
C GLY A 156 16.63 -2.70 18.75
N MET A 157 17.96 -2.68 18.86
CA MET A 157 18.80 -1.70 18.17
C MET A 157 18.72 -1.82 16.64
N LEU A 158 18.73 -3.03 16.09
CA LEU A 158 18.62 -3.25 14.64
C LEU A 158 17.24 -2.82 14.09
N ILE A 159 16.16 -3.11 14.82
CA ILE A 159 14.81 -2.66 14.46
C ILE A 159 14.75 -1.13 14.50
N TYR A 160 15.29 -0.52 15.55
CA TYR A 160 15.34 0.93 15.68
C TYR A 160 16.15 1.59 14.57
N GLN A 161 17.32 1.07 14.23
CA GLN A 161 18.14 1.59 13.12
C GLN A 161 17.38 1.53 11.79
N ARG A 162 16.71 0.42 11.50
CA ARG A 162 15.92 0.30 10.26
C ARG A 162 14.72 1.25 10.22
N TYR A 163 14.07 1.46 11.36
CA TYR A 163 13.00 2.45 11.48
C TYR A 163 13.53 3.88 11.32
N ALA A 164 14.69 4.18 11.94
CA ALA A 164 15.35 5.48 11.83
C ALA A 164 15.78 5.76 10.38
N ASP A 165 16.37 4.78 9.69
CA ASP A 165 16.74 4.89 8.27
C ASP A 165 15.52 5.13 7.37
N TYR A 166 14.42 4.42 7.62
CA TYR A 166 13.15 4.64 6.92
C TYR A 166 12.63 6.07 7.13
N ARG A 167 12.58 6.53 8.38
CA ARG A 167 12.12 7.88 8.73
C ARG A 167 13.03 8.97 8.18
N ALA A 168 14.35 8.75 8.21
CA ALA A 168 15.33 9.69 7.64
C ALA A 168 15.17 9.81 6.12
N ARG A 169 14.89 8.70 5.41
CA ARG A 169 14.59 8.72 3.97
C ARG A 169 13.30 9.48 3.68
N GLU A 170 12.21 9.21 4.39
CA GLU A 170 10.96 9.95 4.22
C GLU A 170 11.10 11.44 4.50
N GLN A 171 11.82 11.82 5.57
CA GLN A 171 12.09 13.22 5.88
C GLN A 171 12.99 13.88 4.82
N GLY A 172 13.96 13.14 4.28
CA GLY A 172 14.81 13.59 3.17
C GLY A 172 13.99 13.86 1.90
N TYR A 173 13.05 12.98 1.56
CA TYR A 173 12.12 13.20 0.44
C TYR A 173 11.24 14.42 0.70
N ALA A 174 10.62 14.54 1.88
CA ALA A 174 9.77 15.67 2.22
C ALA A 174 10.53 17.02 2.16
N ALA A 175 11.78 17.06 2.63
CA ALA A 175 12.60 18.27 2.57
C ALA A 175 13.05 18.61 1.14
N SER A 176 13.40 17.61 0.34
CA SER A 176 13.72 17.79 -1.08
C SER A 176 12.51 18.27 -1.87
N ASP A 177 11.34 17.67 -1.64
CA ASP A 177 10.08 18.05 -2.29
C ASP A 177 9.63 19.44 -1.89
N GLU A 178 9.81 19.84 -0.62
CA GLU A 178 9.57 21.22 -0.17
C GLU A 178 10.52 22.22 -0.84
N ALA A 179 11.81 21.89 -0.97
CA ALA A 179 12.77 22.75 -1.66
C ALA A 179 12.44 22.86 -3.16
N GLU A 180 12.10 21.75 -3.80
CA GLU A 180 11.68 21.72 -5.20
C GLU A 180 10.39 22.52 -5.41
N ARG A 181 9.38 22.37 -4.52
CA ARG A 181 8.15 23.16 -4.57
C ARG A 181 8.38 24.66 -4.42
N ARG A 182 9.28 25.09 -3.53
CA ARG A 182 9.62 26.52 -3.38
C ARG A 182 10.33 27.10 -4.60
N ALA A 183 11.09 26.27 -5.32
CA ALA A 183 11.77 26.65 -6.54
C ALA A 183 10.88 26.48 -7.80
N ALA A 184 9.79 25.71 -7.68
CA ALA A 184 8.89 25.41 -8.79
C ALA A 184 8.13 26.65 -9.24
N LYS A 185 7.96 26.78 -10.55
CA LYS A 185 7.18 27.87 -11.12
C LYS A 185 5.69 27.70 -10.79
N PRO A 186 4.91 28.80 -10.80
CA PRO A 186 3.45 28.69 -10.71
C PRO A 186 2.88 27.86 -11.87
N TRP A 187 1.87 27.07 -11.56
CA TRP A 187 1.07 26.35 -12.53
C TRP A 187 0.04 27.30 -13.15
N ILE A 188 0.15 27.50 -14.46
CA ILE A 188 -0.65 28.47 -15.22
C ILE A 188 -1.67 27.82 -16.16
N HIS A 189 -1.68 26.49 -16.25
CA HIS A 189 -2.55 25.79 -17.20
C HIS A 189 -3.90 25.49 -16.55
N GLU A 190 -4.96 26.04 -17.13
CA GLU A 190 -6.35 25.79 -16.72
C GLU A 190 -6.81 24.40 -17.18
N PHE A 191 -7.77 23.81 -16.47
CA PHE A 191 -8.36 22.51 -16.86
C PHE A 191 -8.96 22.53 -18.28
N ASP A 192 -9.51 23.66 -18.74
CA ASP A 192 -10.06 23.77 -20.09
C ASP A 192 -8.99 23.88 -21.19
N THR A 193 -7.73 24.14 -20.84
CA THR A 193 -6.65 24.29 -21.83
C THR A 193 -6.00 22.97 -22.25
N LEU A 194 -6.34 21.87 -21.57
CA LEU A 194 -5.77 20.55 -21.78
C LEU A 194 -6.86 19.57 -22.28
N PRO A 195 -6.98 19.36 -23.61
CA PRO A 195 -7.93 18.39 -24.14
C PRO A 195 -7.57 16.95 -23.74
N GLY A 196 -8.59 16.10 -23.55
CA GLY A 196 -8.42 14.71 -23.10
C GLY A 196 -7.70 13.77 -24.07
N GLN A 197 -7.48 14.19 -25.31
CA GLN A 197 -6.80 13.36 -26.32
C GLN A 197 -5.30 13.64 -26.39
N LEU A 198 -4.77 14.47 -25.50
CA LEU A 198 -3.35 14.78 -25.50
C LEU A 198 -2.51 13.53 -25.27
N SER A 199 -1.50 13.35 -26.13
CA SER A 199 -0.42 12.41 -25.86
C SER A 199 0.51 12.93 -24.76
N VAL A 200 1.31 12.03 -24.18
CA VAL A 200 2.32 12.37 -23.17
C VAL A 200 3.34 13.39 -23.72
N ASP A 201 3.76 13.22 -24.97
CA ASP A 201 4.78 14.08 -25.59
C ASP A 201 4.24 15.47 -25.90
N GLU A 202 2.99 15.56 -26.35
CA GLU A 202 2.31 16.85 -26.50
C GLU A 202 2.15 17.56 -25.16
N LEU A 203 1.82 16.84 -24.08
CA LEU A 203 1.65 17.45 -22.76
C LEU A 203 2.99 17.98 -22.27
N LYS A 204 4.04 17.17 -22.33
CA LYS A 204 5.42 17.56 -21.98
C LYS A 204 5.83 18.83 -22.73
N SER A 205 5.57 18.88 -24.04
CA SER A 205 5.91 20.02 -24.87
C SER A 205 5.15 21.28 -24.45
N ARG A 206 3.85 21.18 -24.14
CA ARG A 206 3.04 22.31 -23.69
C ARG A 206 3.48 22.85 -22.34
N VAL A 207 3.70 21.97 -21.35
CA VAL A 207 4.02 22.40 -19.99
C VAL A 207 5.47 22.88 -19.87
N ALA A 208 6.36 22.41 -20.76
CA ALA A 208 7.72 22.92 -20.87
C ALA A 208 7.76 24.42 -21.25
N LEU A 209 6.77 24.92 -22.00
CA LEU A 209 6.64 26.37 -22.27
C LEU A 209 6.36 27.17 -20.99
N GLY A 210 5.65 26.57 -20.02
CA GLY A 210 5.49 27.10 -18.67
C GLY A 210 6.73 26.93 -17.78
N GLY A 211 7.78 26.28 -18.27
CA GLY A 211 9.00 25.96 -17.54
C GLY A 211 8.88 24.76 -16.60
N HIS A 212 7.89 23.90 -16.83
CA HIS A 212 7.67 22.68 -16.04
C HIS A 212 8.32 21.47 -16.70
N ARG A 213 8.86 20.56 -15.89
CA ARG A 213 9.40 19.28 -16.35
C ARG A 213 8.63 18.15 -15.69
N LEU A 214 7.97 17.33 -16.51
CA LEU A 214 7.23 16.17 -16.02
C LEU A 214 8.15 14.97 -15.83
N SER A 215 8.02 14.35 -14.66
CA SER A 215 8.48 12.98 -14.41
C SER A 215 7.34 12.04 -14.77
N CYS A 216 7.61 10.97 -15.52
CA CYS A 216 6.58 10.05 -15.97
C CYS A 216 7.00 8.61 -15.74
N PHE A 217 6.05 7.79 -15.29
CA PHE A 217 6.15 6.33 -15.31
C PHE A 217 5.34 5.79 -16.49
N SER A 218 5.93 4.84 -17.20
CA SER A 218 5.27 4.07 -18.25
C SER A 218 4.49 2.89 -17.67
N ARG A 219 3.61 2.28 -18.45
CA ARG A 219 2.84 1.09 -18.07
C ARG A 219 3.70 -0.05 -17.52
N ALA A 220 4.93 -0.21 -18.03
CA ALA A 220 5.85 -1.24 -17.56
C ALA A 220 6.37 -0.96 -16.14
N GLU A 221 6.45 0.30 -15.76
CA GLU A 221 6.90 0.79 -14.46
C GLU A 221 5.72 0.97 -13.49
N LEU A 222 4.52 1.22 -14.00
CA LEU A 222 3.28 1.28 -13.23
C LEU A 222 2.87 -0.12 -12.77
N GLU A 223 3.05 -0.36 -11.48
CA GLU A 223 2.56 -1.57 -10.81
C GLU A 223 1.04 -1.70 -11.02
N PRO A 224 0.49 -2.91 -11.22
CA PRO A 224 -0.94 -3.09 -11.48
C PRO A 224 -1.85 -2.47 -10.42
N GLN A 225 -1.44 -2.46 -9.14
CA GLN A 225 -2.18 -1.85 -8.04
C GLN A 225 -2.18 -0.31 -8.04
N ASN A 226 -1.22 0.30 -8.73
CA ASN A 226 -1.11 1.76 -8.82
C ASN A 226 -1.86 2.31 -10.04
N ARG A 227 -2.40 1.42 -10.90
CA ARG A 227 -3.25 1.79 -12.02
C ARG A 227 -4.65 2.09 -11.52
N LEU A 228 -5.17 3.26 -11.88
CA LEU A 228 -6.55 3.66 -11.66
C LEU A 228 -7.50 2.88 -12.57
N GLN A 229 -7.06 2.55 -13.80
CA GLN A 229 -7.80 1.75 -14.77
C GLN A 229 -6.90 0.73 -15.48
N GLU A 230 -7.48 -0.38 -15.97
CA GLU A 230 -6.72 -1.48 -16.61
C GLU A 230 -5.94 -1.05 -17.85
N ASP A 231 -6.42 -0.03 -18.54
CA ASP A 231 -5.85 0.51 -19.77
C ASP A 231 -4.96 1.74 -19.53
N ASP A 232 -4.63 2.07 -18.28
CA ASP A 232 -3.63 3.11 -17.96
C ASP A 232 -2.30 2.80 -18.68
N THR A 233 -1.74 3.84 -19.29
CA THR A 233 -0.50 3.76 -20.07
C THR A 233 0.63 4.54 -19.40
N HIS A 234 0.34 5.70 -18.81
CA HIS A 234 1.34 6.54 -18.16
C HIS A 234 0.73 7.33 -17.01
N ASP A 235 1.54 7.58 -15.99
CA ASP A 235 1.29 8.62 -14.99
C ASP A 235 2.45 9.60 -14.99
N CYS A 236 2.14 10.88 -15.14
CA CYS A 236 3.12 11.95 -15.15
C CYS A 236 2.84 12.93 -14.02
N TRP A 237 3.87 13.50 -13.41
CA TRP A 237 3.70 14.52 -12.37
C TRP A 237 4.85 15.53 -12.36
N THR A 238 4.60 16.65 -11.71
CA THR A 238 5.63 17.63 -11.37
C THR A 238 5.23 18.41 -10.13
N ASN A 239 6.23 18.77 -9.32
CA ASN A 239 6.04 19.61 -8.15
C ASN A 239 5.75 21.05 -8.58
N ILE A 240 4.77 21.68 -7.94
CA ILE A 240 4.35 23.06 -8.21
C ILE A 240 4.26 23.82 -6.88
N GLY A 241 4.64 25.10 -6.88
CA GLY A 241 4.51 25.94 -5.67
C GLY A 241 3.11 26.57 -5.54
N GLU A 242 2.44 26.77 -6.66
CA GLU A 242 1.19 27.51 -6.75
C GLU A 242 0.39 27.03 -7.97
N ALA A 243 -0.93 27.08 -7.90
CA ALA A 243 -1.83 27.02 -9.06
C ALA A 243 -2.90 28.10 -8.91
N TRP A 244 -3.09 28.92 -9.96
CA TRP A 244 -4.14 29.96 -9.99
C TRP A 244 -4.09 30.98 -8.84
N GLY A 245 -2.89 31.34 -8.35
CA GLY A 245 -2.75 32.21 -7.18
C GLY A 245 -2.97 31.51 -5.84
N ILE A 246 -3.12 30.18 -5.83
CA ILE A 246 -3.39 29.38 -4.64
C ILE A 246 -2.17 28.48 -4.37
N PRO A 247 -1.62 28.46 -3.13
CA PRO A 247 -0.54 27.55 -2.78
C PRO A 247 -0.91 26.10 -3.10
N ALA A 248 -0.03 25.39 -3.81
CA ALA A 248 -0.24 24.03 -4.29
C ALA A 248 1.01 23.18 -4.03
N HIS A 249 0.93 21.89 -4.31
CA HIS A 249 2.05 20.96 -4.07
C HIS A 249 2.50 20.23 -5.33
N ILE A 250 1.55 19.66 -6.06
CA ILE A 250 1.85 18.78 -7.18
C ILE A 250 0.68 18.79 -8.14
N VAL A 251 1.00 18.64 -9.43
CA VAL A 251 0.05 18.27 -10.47
C VAL A 251 0.42 16.90 -11.01
N VAL A 252 -0.59 16.05 -11.17
CA VAL A 252 -0.47 14.67 -11.67
C VAL A 252 -1.40 14.50 -12.85
N PHE A 253 -0.98 13.74 -13.85
CA PHE A 253 -1.70 13.45 -15.08
C PHE A 253 -1.77 11.94 -15.28
N GLY A 254 -2.98 11.42 -15.48
CA GLY A 254 -3.20 10.03 -15.86
C GLY A 254 -3.48 9.91 -17.35
N PHE A 255 -2.90 8.91 -17.99
CA PHE A 255 -3.07 8.65 -19.42
C PHE A 255 -3.63 7.25 -19.67
N GLY A 256 -4.60 7.17 -20.56
CA GLY A 256 -5.17 5.91 -21.07
C GLY A 256 -4.63 5.54 -22.45
N GLN A 257 -5.32 4.61 -23.11
CA GLN A 257 -5.05 4.29 -24.52
C GLN A 257 -5.38 5.43 -25.49
N HIS A 258 -6.22 6.38 -25.05
CA HIS A 258 -6.74 7.46 -25.90
C HIS A 258 -6.17 8.84 -25.57
N GLY A 259 -5.14 8.91 -24.72
CA GLY A 259 -4.52 10.15 -24.28
C GLY A 259 -4.82 10.52 -22.83
N LEU A 260 -4.70 11.80 -22.52
CA LEU A 260 -4.88 12.40 -21.21
C LEU A 260 -6.30 12.20 -20.66
N ARG A 261 -6.47 11.35 -19.65
CA ARG A 261 -7.80 11.09 -19.08
C ARG A 261 -8.11 11.92 -17.85
N SER A 262 -7.10 12.18 -17.03
CA SER A 262 -7.30 12.79 -15.74
C SER A 262 -6.15 13.72 -15.38
N GLN A 263 -6.47 14.71 -14.58
CA GLN A 263 -5.51 15.64 -14.00
C GLN A 263 -5.89 15.83 -12.54
N MET A 264 -4.92 15.69 -11.64
CA MET A 264 -5.09 15.89 -10.22
C MET A 264 -4.16 17.00 -9.76
N LEU A 265 -4.69 17.93 -8.96
CA LEU A 265 -3.90 18.91 -8.24
C LEU A 265 -4.11 18.71 -6.74
N ARG A 266 -3.02 18.83 -5.98
CA ARG A 266 -3.04 18.75 -4.51
C ARG A 266 -2.64 20.10 -3.91
N PHE A 267 -3.40 20.52 -2.91
CA PHE A 267 -3.22 21.78 -2.20
C PHE A 267 -3.12 21.52 -0.70
N PRO A 268 -2.43 22.39 0.08
CA PRO A 268 -2.45 22.27 1.52
C PRO A 268 -3.87 22.49 2.06
N HIS A 269 -4.18 21.87 3.20
CA HIS A 269 -5.47 22.00 3.90
C HIS A 269 -5.99 23.45 3.96
N ALA A 270 -5.10 24.40 4.30
CA ALA A 270 -5.42 25.81 4.47
C ALA A 270 -5.95 26.49 3.18
N SER A 271 -5.66 25.92 2.01
CA SER A 271 -6.13 26.44 0.72
C SER A 271 -7.59 26.11 0.42
N TRP A 272 -8.28 25.26 1.19
CA TRP A 272 -9.64 24.81 0.88
C TRP A 272 -10.62 25.95 0.53
N PRO A 273 -10.74 27.03 1.31
CA PRO A 273 -11.69 28.10 0.99
C PRO A 273 -11.39 28.80 -0.36
N LEU A 274 -10.12 28.92 -0.71
CA LEU A 274 -9.68 29.52 -1.98
C LEU A 274 -9.92 28.57 -3.15
N VAL A 275 -9.65 27.28 -2.95
CA VAL A 275 -9.91 26.23 -3.95
C VAL A 275 -11.41 26.13 -4.23
N GLU A 276 -12.24 26.07 -3.20
CA GLU A 276 -13.70 26.01 -3.36
C GLU A 276 -14.21 27.25 -4.12
N ALA A 277 -13.80 28.45 -3.71
CA ALA A 277 -14.16 29.69 -4.40
C ALA A 277 -13.65 29.77 -5.85
N TYR A 278 -12.53 29.12 -6.17
CA TYR A 278 -12.06 29.00 -7.55
C TYR A 278 -12.96 28.04 -8.35
N LEU A 279 -13.26 26.85 -7.81
CA LEU A 279 -14.10 25.86 -8.48
C LEU A 279 -15.53 26.36 -8.75
N GLU A 280 -16.10 27.13 -7.83
CA GLU A 280 -17.42 27.76 -8.02
C GLU A 280 -17.45 28.80 -9.16
N ARG A 281 -16.30 29.40 -9.48
CA ARG A 281 -16.15 30.33 -10.61
C ARG A 281 -15.80 29.61 -11.91
N LEU A 282 -15.09 28.49 -11.80
CA LEU A 282 -14.58 27.73 -12.93
C LEU A 282 -15.71 27.10 -13.75
N GLY A 283 -16.71 26.51 -13.10
CA GLY A 283 -17.74 25.74 -13.79
C GLY A 283 -19.07 25.67 -13.07
N GLN A 284 -20.03 24.99 -13.69
CA GLN A 284 -21.36 24.81 -13.12
C GLN A 284 -21.32 23.70 -12.08
N ARG A 285 -21.46 24.06 -10.80
CA ARG A 285 -21.65 23.08 -9.72
C ARG A 285 -22.89 22.24 -9.98
N GLN A 286 -22.72 20.92 -9.88
CA GLN A 286 -23.81 19.97 -10.01
C GLN A 286 -24.59 19.90 -8.70
N ALA A 287 -25.92 19.86 -8.80
CA ALA A 287 -26.79 19.72 -7.63
C ALA A 287 -26.62 18.35 -6.93
N GLN A 288 -26.10 17.37 -7.66
CA GLN A 288 -25.88 16.01 -7.18
C GLN A 288 -24.47 15.86 -6.62
N THR A 289 -24.29 14.93 -5.68
CA THR A 289 -22.99 14.57 -5.15
C THR A 289 -22.49 13.30 -5.83
N PHE A 290 -21.17 13.16 -5.95
CA PHE A 290 -20.50 12.04 -6.63
C PHE A 290 -19.98 11.01 -5.62
N GLY A 291 -20.81 10.71 -4.63
CA GLY A 291 -20.46 9.86 -3.50
C GLY A 291 -19.87 10.64 -2.33
N VAL A 292 -19.13 9.91 -1.50
CA VAL A 292 -18.56 10.41 -0.25
C VAL A 292 -17.08 10.07 -0.25
N ASP A 293 -16.25 11.07 0.04
CA ASP A 293 -14.81 10.85 0.19
C ASP A 293 -14.55 10.00 1.45
N PRO A 294 -13.87 8.85 1.33
CA PRO A 294 -13.68 7.93 2.44
C PRO A 294 -12.87 8.52 3.60
N SER A 295 -11.97 9.49 3.38
CA SER A 295 -11.19 10.08 4.47
C SER A 295 -11.99 11.15 5.22
N SER A 296 -12.56 12.13 4.52
CA SER A 296 -13.34 13.21 5.15
C SER A 296 -14.74 12.79 5.59
N ARG A 297 -15.30 11.73 4.99
CA ARG A 297 -16.73 11.39 5.00
C ARG A 297 -17.63 12.54 4.53
N ARG A 298 -17.08 13.47 3.74
CA ARG A 298 -17.83 14.60 3.16
C ARG A 298 -18.29 14.26 1.74
N PRO A 299 -19.39 14.87 1.27
CA PRO A 299 -19.86 14.63 -0.08
C PRO A 299 -18.88 15.17 -1.12
N ILE A 300 -18.60 14.37 -2.14
CA ILE A 300 -17.80 14.81 -3.28
C ILE A 300 -18.69 15.69 -4.16
N SER A 301 -18.29 16.95 -4.34
CA SER A 301 -18.95 17.88 -5.24
C SER A 301 -18.31 17.81 -6.62
N GLY A 302 -19.10 18.08 -7.66
CA GLY A 302 -18.60 18.14 -9.03
C GLY A 302 -18.98 19.44 -9.73
N TRP A 303 -18.06 19.94 -10.54
CA TRP A 303 -18.21 21.15 -11.35
C TRP A 303 -18.01 20.79 -12.81
N ARG A 304 -19.06 20.98 -13.60
CA ARG A 304 -19.02 20.76 -15.03
C ARG A 304 -18.36 21.94 -15.72
N ILE A 305 -17.37 21.65 -16.55
CA ILE A 305 -16.72 22.59 -17.47
C ILE A 305 -16.80 22.06 -18.90
N ASP A 306 -16.27 22.81 -19.86
CA ASP A 306 -16.33 22.46 -21.27
C ASP A 306 -15.43 21.26 -21.57
N SER A 307 -14.25 21.19 -20.95
CA SER A 307 -13.29 20.09 -21.17
C SER A 307 -13.56 18.82 -20.38
N GLY A 308 -14.44 18.86 -19.37
CA GLY A 308 -14.63 17.72 -18.47
C GLY A 308 -15.38 18.02 -17.17
N LEU A 309 -15.21 17.12 -16.21
CA LEU A 309 -15.83 17.21 -14.89
C LEU A 309 -14.75 17.27 -13.82
N VAL A 310 -14.81 18.32 -13.02
CA VAL A 310 -13.90 18.54 -11.88
C VAL A 310 -14.59 18.08 -10.60
N PHE A 311 -13.88 17.38 -9.75
CA PHE A 311 -14.34 16.83 -8.49
C PHE A 311 -13.46 17.30 -7.34
N SER A 312 -14.07 17.59 -6.21
CA SER A 312 -13.36 17.85 -4.97
C SER A 312 -14.28 17.66 -3.76
N SER A 313 -13.68 17.53 -2.58
CA SER A 313 -14.36 17.41 -1.30
C SER A 313 -13.60 18.22 -0.26
N ALA A 314 -14.31 18.77 0.73
CA ALA A 314 -13.68 19.43 1.84
C ALA A 314 -12.76 18.44 2.59
N PRO A 315 -11.46 18.72 2.74
CA PRO A 315 -10.53 17.79 3.37
C PRO A 315 -10.84 17.66 4.87
N PRO A 316 -10.50 16.52 5.51
CA PRO A 316 -10.46 16.48 6.96
C PRO A 316 -9.28 17.31 7.50
N SER A 317 -9.32 17.63 8.79
CA SER A 317 -8.31 18.52 9.40
C SER A 317 -6.89 17.95 9.23
N GLY A 318 -6.01 18.76 8.64
CA GLY A 318 -4.60 18.41 8.45
C GLY A 318 -4.30 17.58 7.19
N GLU A 319 -5.32 17.15 6.44
CA GLU A 319 -5.14 16.50 5.15
C GLU A 319 -5.19 17.50 3.98
N GLU A 320 -4.59 17.12 2.88
CA GLU A 320 -4.53 17.95 1.68
C GLU A 320 -5.87 18.00 0.95
N VAL A 321 -6.10 19.11 0.25
CA VAL A 321 -7.19 19.23 -0.70
C VAL A 321 -6.80 18.53 -1.99
N VAL A 322 -7.68 17.67 -2.50
CA VAL A 322 -7.52 17.03 -3.80
C VAL A 322 -8.56 17.59 -4.77
N VAL A 323 -8.08 18.09 -5.90
CA VAL A 323 -8.93 18.48 -7.03
C VAL A 323 -8.63 17.54 -8.19
N LEU A 324 -9.64 16.83 -8.66
CA LEU A 324 -9.52 15.86 -9.74
C LEU A 324 -10.37 16.29 -10.93
N TRP A 325 -9.78 16.48 -12.09
CA TRP A 325 -10.47 16.63 -13.36
C TRP A 325 -10.43 15.33 -14.14
N ASN A 326 -11.54 14.98 -14.78
CA ASN A 326 -11.63 13.92 -15.77
C ASN A 326 -12.12 14.48 -17.10
N ALA A 327 -11.48 14.06 -18.19
CA ALA A 327 -11.79 14.51 -19.53
C ALA A 327 -13.21 14.13 -19.96
N LYS A 328 -13.89 15.06 -20.63
CA LYS A 328 -15.27 14.90 -21.12
C LYS A 328 -15.44 13.69 -22.02
N ASP A 329 -14.52 13.48 -22.96
CA ASP A 329 -14.58 12.37 -23.92
C ASP A 329 -14.27 11.02 -23.26
N GLU A 330 -13.44 11.00 -22.23
CA GLU A 330 -13.23 9.80 -21.42
C GLU A 330 -14.48 9.44 -20.60
N LEU A 331 -15.10 10.43 -19.96
CA LEU A 331 -16.37 10.24 -19.26
C LEU A 331 -17.45 9.79 -20.24
N ALA A 332 -17.53 10.37 -21.43
CA ALA A 332 -18.45 9.94 -22.47
C ALA A 332 -18.23 8.46 -22.84
N ARG A 333 -16.99 8.03 -23.09
CA ARG A 333 -16.67 6.63 -23.42
C ARG A 333 -17.11 5.65 -22.33
N LEU A 334 -16.74 5.94 -21.08
CA LEU A 334 -17.02 5.05 -19.95
C LEU A 334 -18.54 4.86 -19.78
N TYR A 335 -19.28 5.97 -19.78
CA TYR A 335 -20.72 5.92 -19.51
C TYR A 335 -21.53 5.47 -20.73
N CYS A 336 -21.17 5.91 -21.95
CA CYS A 336 -21.88 5.47 -23.15
C CYS A 336 -21.70 3.98 -23.40
N ARG A 337 -20.53 3.41 -23.07
CA ARG A 337 -20.33 1.95 -23.07
C ARG A 337 -21.24 1.27 -22.07
N ASP A 338 -21.37 1.82 -20.86
CA ASP A 338 -22.25 1.28 -19.83
C ASP A 338 -23.73 1.40 -20.24
N GLU A 339 -24.23 2.56 -20.67
CA GLU A 339 -25.62 2.75 -21.13
C GLU A 339 -26.01 1.84 -22.29
N LEU A 340 -25.08 1.55 -23.21
CA LEU A 340 -25.30 0.66 -24.35
C LEU A 340 -25.18 -0.84 -24.00
N SER A 341 -24.73 -1.18 -22.78
CA SER A 341 -24.58 -2.56 -22.35
C SER A 341 -25.92 -3.13 -21.85
N PRO A 342 -26.38 -4.29 -22.35
CA PRO A 342 -27.58 -4.96 -21.81
C PRO A 342 -27.49 -5.32 -20.31
N LYS A 343 -26.28 -5.27 -19.74
CA LYS A 343 -25.99 -5.55 -18.32
C LYS A 343 -25.89 -4.28 -17.44
N ALA A 344 -26.02 -3.08 -18.03
CA ALA A 344 -25.89 -1.78 -17.34
C ALA A 344 -26.80 -1.64 -16.12
N ALA A 345 -28.00 -2.22 -16.20
CA ALA A 345 -29.00 -2.17 -15.14
C ALA A 345 -28.53 -2.74 -13.79
N LYS A 346 -27.36 -3.40 -13.73
CA LYS A 346 -26.81 -4.02 -12.51
C LYS A 346 -25.46 -3.47 -12.03
N LYS A 347 -24.81 -2.55 -12.76
CA LYS A 347 -23.52 -1.98 -12.36
C LYS A 347 -23.70 -0.51 -11.99
N GLN A 348 -24.10 -0.26 -10.75
CA GLN A 348 -23.92 1.04 -10.09
C GLN A 348 -22.43 1.23 -9.80
N TYR A 349 -21.63 1.62 -10.80
CA TYR A 349 -20.42 2.38 -10.48
C TYR A 349 -20.88 3.77 -10.02
N GLY A 350 -20.18 4.35 -9.04
CA GLY A 350 -20.65 5.41 -8.12
C GLY A 350 -21.04 6.76 -8.69
N TYR A 351 -21.31 6.87 -9.99
CA TYR A 351 -21.81 8.06 -10.63
C TYR A 351 -23.28 7.88 -11.01
N THR A 352 -24.18 8.53 -10.28
CA THR A 352 -25.63 8.43 -10.50
C THR A 352 -26.16 9.41 -11.55
N VAL A 353 -25.29 10.18 -12.21
CA VAL A 353 -25.68 11.21 -13.17
C VAL A 353 -25.52 10.68 -14.60
N PRO A 354 -26.59 10.59 -15.41
CA PRO A 354 -26.48 10.26 -16.83
C PRO A 354 -25.58 11.28 -17.55
N VAL A 355 -24.72 10.83 -18.47
CA VAL A 355 -23.83 11.73 -19.22
C VAL A 355 -24.63 12.75 -20.04
N ALA A 356 -25.78 12.36 -20.58
CA ALA A 356 -26.67 13.28 -21.29
C ALA A 356 -27.24 14.41 -20.39
N ALA A 357 -27.30 14.21 -19.07
CA ALA A 357 -27.68 15.25 -18.12
C ALA A 357 -26.53 16.22 -17.83
N LEU A 358 -25.28 15.75 -17.94
CA LEU A 358 -24.08 16.59 -17.82
C LEU A 358 -23.82 17.35 -19.13
N TRP A 359 -23.83 16.65 -20.27
CA TRP A 359 -23.58 17.20 -21.60
C TRP A 359 -24.63 16.70 -22.60
N PRO A 360 -25.72 17.46 -22.81
CA PRO A 360 -26.79 17.10 -23.75
C PRO A 360 -26.33 16.91 -25.19
N GLU A 361 -25.21 17.52 -25.56
CA GLU A 361 -24.60 17.42 -26.88
C GLU A 361 -23.88 16.08 -27.14
N ILE A 362 -23.61 15.29 -26.10
CA ILE A 362 -22.96 13.98 -26.25
C ILE A 362 -23.99 12.94 -26.70
N ASN A 363 -23.80 12.40 -27.90
CA ASN A 363 -24.59 11.29 -28.41
C ASN A 363 -23.83 9.97 -28.24
N CYS A 364 -24.31 9.10 -27.34
CA CYS A 364 -23.65 7.82 -27.07
C CYS A 364 -23.55 6.87 -28.26
N ARG A 365 -24.28 7.12 -29.36
CA ARG A 365 -24.11 6.36 -30.61
C ARG A 365 -22.75 6.58 -31.26
N ASP A 366 -22.11 7.72 -30.99
CA ASP A 366 -20.82 8.09 -31.58
C ASP A 366 -19.64 7.33 -30.94
N PHE A 367 -19.91 6.62 -29.84
CA PHE A 367 -18.93 5.87 -29.04
C PHE A 367 -19.11 4.34 -29.14
N ARG A 368 -19.86 3.86 -30.15
CA ARG A 368 -20.07 2.43 -30.41
C ARG A 368 -18.88 1.74 -31.07
#